data_AF-A0A9D1QM27-F1
#
_entry.id   AF-A0A9D1QM27-F1
#
_cell.length_a   1.000
_cell.length_b   1.000
_cell.length_c   1.000
_cell.angle_alpha   90.00
_cell.angle_beta   90.00
_cell.angle_gamma   90.00
#
_symmetry.space_group_name_H-M   'P 1'
#
loop_
_entity.id
_entity.type
_entity.pdbx_description
1 polymer ?
#
loop_
_entity_poly.entity_id
_entity_poly.type
_entity_poly.pdbx_seq_one_letter_code
_entity_poly.pdbx_strand_id
1 'polypeptide(L)' 'MKAAVINDPVDGFVTVKDVKLRDLKPGEALVDMEYCGLCHTDLHVAAGDFG' A
#
# COMPACT_ATOMS: atom_id res chain seq x y z
N MET A 1 11.35 -4.89 0.76
CA MET A 1 11.10 -3.70 -0.09
C MET A 1 10.40 -2.65 0.76
N LYS A 2 10.58 -1.37 0.46
CA LYS A 2 9.84 -0.31 1.17
C LYS A 2 8.43 -0.18 0.62
N ALA A 3 7.45 0.01 1.50
CA ALA A 3 6.06 0.26 1.13
C ALA A 3 5.42 1.28 2.08
N ALA A 4 4.51 2.10 1.57
CA ALA A 4 3.61 2.91 2.38
C ALA A 4 2.43 2.04 2.82
N VAL A 5 2.22 1.90 4.13
CA VAL A 5 1.22 1.00 4.72
C VAL A 5 0.26 1.80 5.59
N ILE A 6 -1.04 1.53 5.46
CA ILE A 6 -2.08 2.12 6.32
C ILE A 6 -1.77 1.81 7.79
N ASN A 7 -1.93 2.82 8.64
CA ASN A 7 -1.77 2.65 10.08
C ASN A 7 -2.94 1.87 10.68
N ASP A 8 -2.66 1.12 11.74
CA ASP A 8 -3.68 0.44 12.54
C ASP A 8 -3.46 0.83 14.02
N PRO A 9 -4.36 1.61 14.64
CA PRO A 9 -5.61 2.14 14.06
C PRO A 9 -5.36 3.17 12.95
N VAL A 10 -6.37 3.34 12.09
CA VAL A 10 -6.36 4.27 10.96
C VAL A 10 -6.40 5.72 11.45
N ASP A 11 -5.56 6.60 10.89
CA ASP A 11 -5.36 7.97 11.37
C ASP A 11 -5.25 9.04 10.25
N GLY A 12 -5.57 8.69 9.00
CA GLY A 12 -5.43 9.58 7.85
C GLY A 12 -4.05 9.55 7.19
N PHE A 13 -3.10 8.78 7.73
CA PHE A 13 -1.73 8.72 7.25
C PHE A 13 -1.27 7.29 6.94
N VAL A 14 -0.08 7.21 6.34
CA VAL A 14 0.62 5.96 6.03
C VAL A 14 2.01 5.98 6.63
N THR A 15 2.49 4.81 7.07
CA THR A 15 3.88 4.64 7.53
C THR A 15 4.69 3.89 6.48
N VAL A 16 5.88 4.40 6.16
CA VAL A 16 6.82 3.68 5.29
C VAL A 16 7.53 2.60 6.10
N LYS A 17 7.34 1.33 5.70
CA LYS A 17 7.93 0.16 6.36
C LYS A 17 8.66 -0.72 5.36
N ASP A 18 9.64 -1.48 5.86
CA ASP A 18 10.20 -2.60 5.11
C ASP A 18 9.27 -3.80 5.19
N VAL A 19 8.80 -4.26 4.02
CA VAL A 19 7.87 -5.37 3.86
C VAL A 19 8.53 -6.49 3.09
N LYS A 20 8.27 -7.73 3.53
CA LYS A 20 8.62 -8.96 2.81
C LYS A 20 7.40 -9.44 2.03
N LEU A 21 7.53 -9.56 0.71
CA LEU A 21 6.49 -10.16 -0.11
C LEU A 21 6.43 -11.67 0.11
N ARG A 22 5.22 -12.23 -0.03
CA ARG A 22 5.01 -13.67 -0.11
C ARG A 22 5.53 -14.23 -1.45
N ASP A 23 5.68 -15.54 -1.52
CA ASP A 23 6.00 -16.24 -2.76
C ASP A 23 4.88 -16.08 -3.79
N LEU A 24 5.26 -16.10 -5.07
CA LEU A 24 4.35 -16.01 -6.21
C LEU A 24 3.55 -17.31 -6.39
N LYS A 25 2.31 -17.17 -6.84
CA LYS A 25 1.45 -18.28 -7.26
C LYS A 25 1.42 -18.39 -8.80
N PRO A 26 0.98 -19.54 -9.35
CA PRO A 26 0.81 -19.68 -10.79
C PRO A 26 -0.07 -18.57 -11.37
N GLY A 27 0.43 -17.88 -12.41
CA GLY A 27 -0.26 -16.77 -13.07
C GLY A 27 0.02 -15.38 -12.49
N GLU A 28 0.83 -15.25 -11.44
CA GLU A 28 1.24 -13.96 -10.89
C GLU A 28 2.62 -13.52 -11.41
N ALA A 29 2.85 -12.20 -11.46
CA ALA A 29 4.14 -11.61 -11.79
C ALA A 29 4.62 -10.72 -10.63
N LEU A 30 5.94 -10.72 -10.39
CA LEU A 30 6.58 -9.74 -9.52
C LEU A 30 6.98 -8.53 -10.37
N VAL A 31 6.52 -7.35 -9.98
CA VAL A 31 6.81 -6.09 -10.65
C VAL A 31 7.76 -5.27 -9.79
N ASP A 32 8.85 -4.80 -10.39
CA ASP A 32 9.70 -3.77 -9.80
C ASP A 32 9.10 -2.40 -10.14
N MET A 33 8.64 -1.68 -9.11
CA MET A 33 7.83 -0.46 -9.28
C MET A 33 8.73 0.75 -9.46
N GLU A 34 8.67 1.41 -10.62
CA GLU A 34 9.38 2.67 -10.85
C GLU A 34 8.65 3.88 -10.26
N TYR A 35 7.32 3.94 -10.44
CA TYR A 35 6.47 5.05 -10.01
C TYR A 35 5.09 4.58 -9.55
N CYS A 36 4.50 5.32 -8.61
CA CYS A 36 3.10 5.14 -8.18
C CYS A 36 2.51 6.54 -7.93
N GLY A 37 1.37 6.84 -8.58
CA GLY A 37 0.66 8.09 -8.36
C GLY A 37 -0.17 8.04 -7.07
N LEU A 38 -0.38 9.21 -6.46
CA LEU A 38 -1.29 9.35 -5.31
C LEU A 38 -2.65 9.83 -5.81
N CYS A 39 -3.68 9.04 -5.54
CA CYS A 39 -5.07 9.37 -5.83
C CYS A 39 -5.76 9.95 -4.59
N HIS A 40 -6.79 10.77 -4.78
CA HIS A 40 -7.64 11.22 -3.68
C HIS A 40 -8.29 10.02 -2.96
N THR A 41 -8.63 8.97 -3.70
CA THR A 41 -9.17 7.73 -3.16
C THR A 41 -8.25 7.08 -2.12
N ASP A 42 -6.92 7.18 -2.30
CA ASP A 42 -5.97 6.62 -1.34
C ASP A 42 -6.06 7.33 0.02
N LEU A 43 -6.36 8.64 0.01
CA LEU A 43 -6.56 9.42 1.22
C LEU A 43 -7.83 9.00 1.96
N HIS A 44 -8.91 8.72 1.23
CA HIS A 44 -10.14 8.21 1.83
C HIS A 44 -9.94 6.84 2.49
N VAL A 45 -9.18 5.95 1.82
CA VAL A 45 -8.80 4.65 2.40
C VAL A 45 -7.95 4.85 3.66
N ALA A 46 -6.98 5.77 3.63
CA ALA A 46 -6.14 6.09 4.78
C ALA A 46 -6.88 6.81 5.91
N ALA A 47 -8.03 7.45 5.64
CA ALA A 47 -8.90 8.04 6.64
C ALA A 47 -9.95 7.06 7.20
N GLY A 48 -10.12 5.89 6.56
CA GLY A 48 -11.13 4.91 6.94
C GLY A 48 -12.56 5.33 6.57
N ASP A 49 -12.71 6.28 5.65
CA ASP A 49 -14.00 6.81 5.19
C ASP A 49 -14.36 6.37 3.76
N PHE A 50 -13.55 5.50 3.16
CA PHE A 50 -13.81 4.88 1.86
C PHE A 50 -14.71 3.64 1.98
N GLY A 51 -15.89 3.66 1.34
CA GLY A 51 -16.91 2.62 1.36
C GLY A 51 -18.27 3.17 0.93
#